data_AF-A0A3C1X6Q8-F1
#
_entry.id   AF-A0A3C1X6Q8-F1
#
_cell.length_a   1.000
_cell.length_b   1.000
_cell.length_c   1.000
_cell.angle_alpha   90.00
_cell.angle_beta   90.00
_cell.angle_gamma   90.00
#
_symmetry.space_group_name_H-M   'P 1'
#
loop_
_entity.id
_entity.type
_entity.pdbx_description
1 polymer ?
#
loop_
_entity_poly.entity_id
_entity_poly.type
_entity_poly.pdbx_seq_one_letter_code
_entity_poly.pdbx_strand_id
1 'polypeptide(L)' 'MQLHHIDLVPGDSVRVGNLLVTLVAVQGSTVQLHVQDDDGTDYYSDPFDFSSLQSDLLTTTA' A
#
# COMPACT_ATOMS: atom_id res chain seq x y z
N MET A 1 9.50 7.48 18.73
CA MET A 1 8.85 7.34 17.42
C MET A 1 7.64 8.27 17.42
N GLN A 2 7.66 9.32 16.61
CA GLN A 2 6.56 10.28 16.52
C GLN A 2 5.77 9.94 15.25
N LEU A 3 4.51 9.56 15.42
CA LEU A 3 3.64 9.18 14.31
C LEU A 3 3.05 10.44 13.69
N HIS A 4 3.15 10.55 12.37
CA HIS A 4 2.53 11.61 11.59
C HIS A 4 1.30 11.05 10.89
N HIS A 5 0.18 11.78 10.98
CA HIS A 5 -1.05 11.45 10.28
C HIS A 5 -1.23 12.40 9.09
N ILE A 6 -1.50 11.83 7.93
CA ILE A 6 -1.74 12.55 6.67
C ILE A 6 -2.95 11.88 6.01
N ASP A 7 -3.98 12.66 5.71
CA ASP A 7 -5.14 12.21 4.95
C ASP A 7 -4.81 12.21 3.45
N LEU A 8 -5.14 11.12 2.75
CA LEU A 8 -4.88 10.95 1.31
C LEU A 8 -6.15 10.50 0.59
N VAL A 9 -6.33 10.93 -0.66
CA VAL A 9 -7.30 10.35 -1.60
C VAL A 9 -6.59 9.64 -2.76
N PRO A 10 -7.25 8.70 -3.47
CA PRO A 10 -6.66 8.06 -4.64
C PRO A 10 -6.15 9.08 -5.67
N GLY A 11 -4.90 8.93 -6.09
CA GLY A 11 -4.14 9.86 -6.93
C GLY A 11 -3.17 10.75 -6.14
N ASP A 12 -3.36 10.92 -4.84
CA ASP A 12 -2.45 11.72 -4.01
C ASP A 12 -1.15 11.00 -3.74
N SER A 13 -0.07 11.78 -3.67
CA SER A 13 1.26 11.32 -3.30
C SER A 13 1.80 12.09 -2.11
N VAL A 14 2.50 11.38 -1.24
CA VAL A 14 3.21 11.94 -0.08
C VAL A 14 4.66 11.49 -0.08
N ARG A 15 5.55 12.39 0.32
CA ARG A 15 6.97 12.08 0.49
C ARG A 15 7.27 11.70 1.94
N VAL A 16 7.81 10.51 2.14
CA VAL A 16 8.23 9.99 3.44
C VAL A 16 9.72 9.63 3.35
N GLY A 17 10.59 10.55 3.77
CA GLY A 17 12.03 10.41 3.55
C GLY A 17 12.38 10.42 2.06
N ASN A 18 13.08 9.38 1.59
CA ASN A 18 13.44 9.16 0.18
C ASN A 18 12.32 8.47 -0.62
N LEU A 19 11.22 8.07 0.03
CA LEU A 19 10.13 7.36 -0.63
C LEU A 19 9.04 8.32 -1.08
N LEU A 20 8.60 8.18 -2.33
CA LEU A 20 7.36 8.74 -2.83
C LEU A 20 6.27 7.66 -2.77
N VAL A 21 5.27 7.87 -1.92
CA VAL A 21 4.15 6.95 -1.75
C VAL A 21 2.90 7.56 -2.37
N THR A 22 2.27 6.83 -3.28
CA THR A 22 1.04 7.26 -3.97
C THR A 22 -0.10 6.33 -3.60
N LEU A 23 -1.23 6.89 -3.17
CA LEU A 23 -2.46 6.11 -2.99
C LEU A 23 -3.08 5.86 -4.36
N VAL A 24 -3.10 4.62 -4.83
CA VAL A 24 -3.58 4.25 -6.17
C VAL A 24 -5.08 4.01 -6.15
N ALA A 25 -5.56 3.23 -5.18
CA ALA A 25 -6.97 2.85 -5.09
C ALA A 25 -7.37 2.54 -3.65
N VAL A 26 -8.66 2.66 -3.35
CA VAL A 26 -9.27 2.24 -2.09
C VAL A 26 -10.49 1.39 -2.43
N GLN A 27 -10.56 0.18 -1.88
CA GLN A 27 -11.69 -0.73 -2.00
C GLN A 27 -12.13 -1.19 -0.61
N GLY A 28 -13.16 -0.55 -0.07
CA GLY A 28 -13.63 -0.84 1.29
C GLY A 28 -12.54 -0.55 2.33
N SER A 29 -12.07 -1.59 3.01
CA SER A 29 -10.98 -1.51 4.00
C SER A 29 -9.59 -1.78 3.42
N THR A 30 -9.47 -2.04 2.12
CA THR A 30 -8.19 -2.31 1.46
C THR A 30 -7.74 -1.07 0.69
N VAL A 31 -6.44 -0.76 0.78
CA VAL A 31 -5.81 0.36 0.08
C VAL A 31 -4.66 -0.14 -0.77
N GLN A 32 -4.59 0.28 -2.03
CA GLN A 32 -3.47 -0.02 -2.92
C GLN A 32 -2.53 1.18 -2.95
N LEU A 33 -1.25 0.95 -2.66
CA LEU A 33 -0.19 1.96 -2.66
C LEU A 33 0.82 1.65 -3.77
N HIS A 34 1.33 2.68 -4.41
CA HIS A 34 2.53 2.60 -5.25
C HIS A 34 3.67 3.32 -4.53
N VAL A 35 4.81 2.63 -4.37
CA VAL A 35 5.98 3.17 -3.66
C VAL A 35 7.17 3.23 -4.62
N GLN A 36 7.70 4.43 -4.78
CA GLN A 36 8.88 4.70 -5.59
C GLN A 36 10.01 5.23 -4.70
N ASP A 37 11.21 4.67 -4.86
CA ASP A 37 12.43 5.21 -4.28
C ASP A 37 13.12 6.13 -5.31
N ASP A 38 13.94 7.07 -4.83
CA ASP A 38 14.71 8.03 -5.63
C ASP A 38 15.71 7.35 -6.58
N ASP A 39 16.10 6.10 -6.30
CA ASP A 39 16.94 5.29 -7.17
C ASP A 39 16.19 4.72 -8.40
N GLY A 40 14.92 5.08 -8.59
CA GLY A 40 14.11 4.67 -9.75
C GLY A 40 13.75 3.18 -9.75
N THR A 41 13.90 2.51 -8.60
CA THR A 41 13.38 1.16 -8.40
C THR A 41 11.91 1.28 -8.01
N ASP A 42 11.02 0.94 -8.93
CA ASP A 42 9.59 0.92 -8.69
C ASP A 42 9.22 -0.38 -7.96
N TYR A 43 8.66 -0.27 -6.75
CA TYR A 43 8.12 -1.41 -6.02
C TYR A 43 6.60 -1.33 -5.98
N TYR A 44 5.97 -2.30 -6.64
CA TYR A 44 4.53 -2.53 -6.55
C TYR A 44 4.31 -3.69 -5.59
N SER A 45 3.90 -3.40 -4.36
CA SER A 45 3.34 -4.42 -3.47
C SER A 45 1.86 -4.58 -3.78
N ASP A 46 1.39 -5.81 -3.97
CA ASP A 46 -0.05 -6.06 -3.91
C ASP A 46 -0.51 -5.71 -2.48
N PRO A 47 -1.62 -4.98 -2.31
CA PRO A 47 -2.13 -4.66 -0.98
C PRO A 47 -2.48 -5.89 -0.13
N PHE A 48 -2.59 -7.07 -0.74
CA PHE A 48 -2.79 -8.35 -0.06
C PHE A 48 -1.50 -9.11 0.25
N ASP A 49 -0.35 -8.78 -0.36
CA ASP A 49 0.93 -9.49 -0.18
C ASP A 49 1.40 -9.51 1.28
N PHE A 50 1.04 -8.48 2.06
CA PHE A 50 1.39 -8.35 3.48
C PHE A 50 0.18 -8.08 4.36
N SER A 51 -1.03 -8.25 3.83
CA SER A 51 -2.25 -8.04 4.63
C SER A 51 -2.47 -9.22 5.56
N SER A 52 -2.80 -8.94 6.83
CA SER A 52 -3.32 -9.95 7.75
C SER A 52 -4.73 -10.45 7.39
N LEU A 53 -5.31 -9.92 6.31
CA LEU A 53 -6.58 -10.38 5.73
C LEU A 53 -6.38 -11.54 4.73
N GLN A 54 -5.14 -11.94 4.46
CA GLN A 54 -4.80 -13.12 3.69
C GLN A 54 -4.99 -14.43 4.49
N SER A 55 -5.85 -14.42 5.50
CA SER A 55 -6.27 -15.62 6.23
C SER A 55 -7.58 -16.15 5.64
N ASP A 56 -7.50 -17.39 5.14
CA ASP A 56 -8.58 -18.39 5.01
C ASP A 56 -9.31 -18.60 3.67
N LEU A 57 -8.91 -18.01 2.53
CA LEU A 57 -9.57 -18.31 1.24
C LEU A 57 -8.87 -19.35 0.32
N LEU A 58 -7.85 -20.06 0.79
CA LEU A 58 -7.11 -21.04 -0.04
C LEU A 58 -7.11 -22.50 0.44
N THR A 59 -7.97 -22.88 1.40
CA THR A 59 -8.11 -24.31 1.79
C THR A 59 -9.56 -24.75 1.86
N THR A 60 -10.25 -24.76 0.72
CA THR A 60 -11.41 -25.64 0.53
C THR A 60 -11.36 -26.17 -0.90
N THR A 61 -10.39 -27.03 -1.17
CA THR A 61 -10.51 -28.03 -2.24
C THR A 61 -11.23 -29.24 -1.66
N ALA A 62 -12.32 -29.62 -2.31
CA ALA A 62 -13.15 -30.79 -2.04
C ALA A 62 -12.38 -32.12 -2.07
#